data_AF-A0A3M1AI93-F1
#
_entry.id   AF-A0A3M1AI93-F1
#
_cell.length_a   1.000
_cell.length_b   1.000
_cell.length_c   1.000
_cell.angle_alpha   90.00
_cell.angle_beta   90.00
_cell.angle_gamma   90.00
#
_symmetry.space_group_name_H-M   'P 1'
#
loop_
_entity.id
_entity.type
_entity.pdbx_description
1 polymer ?
#
loop_
_entity_poly.entity_id
_entity_poly.type
_entity_poly.pdbx_seq_one_letter_code
_entity_poly.pdbx_strand_id
1 'polypeptide(L)' 'MQERQDALAAAWLPGTEGQGVANMLLGDGLFGIRPFTGKLPAIRPTWPRSADDLPNVADPLFSFGFGLER' A
#
# COMPACT_ATOMS: atom_id res chain seq x y z
N MET A 1 18.36 -14.05 7.22
CA MET A 1 16.90 -14.02 7.37
C MET A 1 16.36 -13.31 6.15
N GLN A 2 15.58 -14.00 5.33
CA GLN A 2 15.19 -13.50 4.03
C GLN A 2 13.74 -13.03 4.12
N GLU A 3 13.54 -11.74 4.39
CA GLU A 3 12.25 -11.09 4.21
C GLU A 3 11.98 -11.03 2.71
N ARG A 4 11.14 -11.92 2.19
CA ARG A 4 10.96 -12.05 0.74
C ARG A 4 9.50 -11.93 0.33
N GLN A 5 9.14 -10.70 0.06
CA GLN A 5 8.07 -10.36 -0.87
C GLN A 5 8.75 -9.60 -2.01
N ASP A 6 8.55 -10.02 -3.26
CA ASP A 6 9.04 -9.26 -4.41
C ASP A 6 8.26 -7.94 -4.59
N ALA A 7 6.99 -7.92 -4.13
CA ALA A 7 6.14 -6.74 -4.05
C ALA A 7 5.05 -6.92 -2.97
N LEU A 8 4.58 -5.82 -2.38
CA LEU A 8 3.48 -5.78 -1.41
C LEU A 8 2.56 -4.58 -1.71
N ALA A 9 1.24 -4.78 -1.65
CA ALA A 9 0.24 -3.74 -1.84
C ALA A 9 -0.73 -3.66 -0.66
N ALA A 10 -0.88 -2.47 -0.08
CA ALA A 10 -1.89 -2.22 0.96
C ALA A 10 -3.24 -1.87 0.31
N ALA A 11 -4.21 -2.80 0.40
CA ALA A 11 -5.54 -2.65 -0.20
C ALA A 11 -6.63 -2.16 0.79
N TRP A 12 -6.30 -2.00 2.07
CA TRP A 12 -7.21 -1.58 3.13
C TRP A 12 -8.46 -2.48 3.24
N LEU A 13 -9.66 -1.90 3.24
CA LEU A 13 -10.95 -2.56 3.23
C LEU A 13 -11.63 -2.28 1.88
N PRO A 14 -11.32 -3.03 0.81
CA PRO A 14 -11.72 -2.68 -0.56
C PRO A 14 -13.21 -2.91 -0.88
N GLY A 15 -13.99 -3.45 0.06
CA GLY A 15 -15.40 -3.78 -0.16
C GLY A 15 -15.60 -5.05 -0.99
N THR A 16 -16.76 -5.16 -1.66
CA THR A 16 -17.16 -6.36 -2.41
C THR A 16 -16.50 -6.46 -3.80
N GLU A 17 -16.02 -5.35 -4.34
CA GLU A 17 -15.48 -5.24 -5.70
C GLU A 17 -14.02 -5.70 -5.80
N GLY A 18 -13.73 -6.94 -5.38
CA GLY A 18 -12.37 -7.49 -5.34
C GLY A 18 -11.67 -7.56 -6.70
N GLN A 19 -12.42 -7.54 -7.79
CA GLN A 19 -11.87 -7.47 -9.15
C GLN A 19 -11.06 -6.18 -9.38
N GLY A 20 -11.35 -5.09 -8.66
CA GLY A 20 -10.54 -3.88 -8.70
C GLY A 20 -9.08 -4.12 -8.27
N VAL A 21 -8.85 -4.99 -7.28
CA VAL A 21 -7.50 -5.37 -6.83
C VAL A 21 -6.81 -6.20 -7.91
N ALA A 22 -7.51 -7.17 -8.51
CA ALA A 22 -6.96 -8.02 -9.56
C ALA A 22 -6.58 -7.20 -10.81
N ASN A 23 -7.45 -6.29 -11.24
CA ASN A 23 -7.22 -5.41 -12.39
C ASN A 23 -5.99 -4.51 -12.17
N MET A 24 -5.70 -4.14 -10.92
CA MET A 24 -4.51 -3.34 -10.61
C MET A 24 -3.20 -4.13 -10.69
N LEU A 25 -3.22 -5.38 -10.25
CA LEU A 25 -2.04 -6.24 -10.20
C LEU A 25 -1.72 -6.89 -11.56
N LEU A 26 -2.77 -7.28 -12.30
CA LEU A 26 -2.66 -8.09 -13.51
C LEU A 26 -3.06 -7.33 -14.79
N GLY A 27 -3.72 -6.18 -14.66
CA GLY A 27 -4.49 -5.59 -15.76
C GLY A 27 -5.79 -6.35 -16.00
N ASP A 28 -6.69 -5.77 -16.78
CA ASP A 28 -8.01 -6.36 -17.08
C ASP A 28 -8.11 -6.97 -18.50
N GLY A 29 -6.97 -7.14 -19.18
CA GLY A 29 -6.87 -7.69 -20.54
C GLY A 29 -7.38 -6.77 -21.66
N LEU A 30 -8.20 -5.76 -21.35
CA LEU A 30 -8.80 -4.81 -22.30
C LEU A 30 -8.12 -3.43 -22.26
N PHE A 31 -7.65 -3.00 -21.08
CA PHE A 31 -7.09 -1.68 -20.80
C PHE A 31 -5.65 -1.72 -20.26
N GLY A 32 -5.05 -2.92 -20.17
CA GLY A 32 -3.67 -3.13 -19.70
C GLY A 32 -3.49 -2.87 -18.19
N ILE A 33 -2.23 -2.89 -17.73
CA ILE A 33 -1.89 -2.64 -16.31
C ILE A 33 -1.94 -1.13 -16.04
N ARG A 34 -2.79 -0.72 -15.09
CA ARG A 34 -2.89 0.67 -14.64
C ARG A 34 -1.80 0.96 -13.58
N PRO A 35 -1.14 2.13 -13.61
CA PRO A 35 -0.16 2.49 -12.59
C PRO A 35 -0.82 2.76 -11.23
N PHE A 36 -0.13 2.41 -10.14
CA PHE A 36 -0.54 2.76 -8.78
C PHE A 36 -0.53 4.27 -8.57
N THR A 37 -1.64 4.80 -8.07
CA THR A 37 -1.81 6.22 -7.74
C THR A 37 -2.09 6.44 -6.25
N GLY A 38 -2.37 5.36 -5.50
CA GLY A 38 -2.68 5.42 -4.09
C GLY A 38 -1.48 5.90 -3.27
N LYS A 39 -1.72 6.89 -2.41
CA LYS A 39 -0.74 7.40 -1.45
C LYS A 39 -1.21 7.11 -0.05
N LEU A 40 -0.26 6.83 0.85
CA LEU A 40 -0.52 6.57 2.25
C LEU A 40 -1.27 7.78 2.83
N PRO A 41 -2.53 7.61 3.27
CA PRO A 41 -3.36 8.71 3.72
C PRO A 41 -2.83 9.31 5.04
N ALA A 42 -3.29 10.51 5.37
CA ALA A 42 -2.87 11.26 6.56
C ALA A 42 -3.48 10.71 7.86
N ILE A 43 -3.71 9.41 7.94
CA ILE A 43 -4.11 8.77 9.18
C ILE A 43 -2.91 8.79 10.12
N ARG A 44 -3.06 9.48 11.27
CA ARG A 44 -2.12 9.39 12.38
C ARG A 44 -2.52 8.20 13.24
N PRO A 45 -1.58 7.31 13.63
CA PRO A 45 -0.16 7.26 13.24
C PRO A 45 0.07 6.79 11.79
N THR A 46 1.15 7.31 11.16
CA THR A 46 1.62 6.84 9.85
C THR A 46 2.26 5.44 9.97
N TRP A 47 2.70 4.81 8.87
CA TRP A 47 3.08 3.39 8.88
C TRP A 47 4.28 3.10 9.81
N PRO A 48 4.09 2.38 10.93
CA PRO A 48 5.13 2.19 11.94
C PRO A 48 6.20 1.20 11.48
N ARG A 49 7.40 1.28 12.08
CA ARG A 49 8.45 0.27 11.90
C ARG A 49 8.27 -0.88 12.89
N SER A 50 7.86 -0.58 14.12
CA SER A 50 7.44 -1.56 15.14
C SER A 50 6.07 -1.21 15.72
N ALA A 51 5.33 -2.22 16.19
CA ALA A 51 4.09 -1.98 16.94
C ALA A 51 4.30 -1.12 18.20
N ASP A 52 5.50 -1.16 18.78
CA ASP A 52 5.88 -0.39 19.97
C ASP A 52 5.96 1.13 19.72
N ASP A 53 6.04 1.57 18.45
CA ASP A 53 6.10 2.98 18.07
C ASP A 53 4.72 3.68 18.18
N LEU A 54 3.65 2.92 18.43
CA LEU A 54 2.30 3.44 18.53
C LEU A 54 2.03 4.03 19.94
N PRO A 55 1.21 5.09 20.05
CA PRO A 55 0.43 5.73 18.99
C PRO A 55 1.19 6.86 18.25
N ASN A 56 2.40 7.21 18.68
CA ASN A 56 3.13 8.39 18.20
C ASN A 56 4.38 7.99 17.42
N VAL A 57 4.20 7.66 16.14
CA VAL A 57 5.30 7.28 15.24
C VAL A 57 6.15 8.51 14.88
N ALA A 58 7.39 8.53 15.36
CA ALA A 58 8.38 9.59 15.09
C ALA A 58 9.26 9.28 13.86
N ASP A 59 9.68 8.03 13.69
CA ASP A 59 10.49 7.55 12.55
C ASP A 59 9.73 6.43 11.80
N PRO A 60 8.91 6.79 10.79
CA PRO A 60 8.06 5.82 10.12
C PRO A 60 8.82 4.92 9.15
N LEU A 61 8.30 3.70 8.93
CA LEU A 61 8.80 2.84 7.86
C LEU A 61 8.41 3.40 6.48
N PHE A 62 7.18 3.91 6.37
CA PHE A 62 6.69 4.63 5.20
C PHE A 62 6.02 5.93 5.65
N SER A 63 6.57 7.06 5.20
CA SER A 63 6.08 8.40 5.55
C SER A 63 4.68 8.68 4.98
N PHE A 64 3.99 9.66 5.55
CA PHE A 64 2.75 10.18 4.99
C PHE A 64 2.92 10.57 3.50
N GLY A 65 1.93 10.24 2.68
CA GLY A 65 1.98 10.51 1.24
C GLY A 65 2.85 9.52 0.46
N PHE A 66 3.46 8.52 1.12
CA PHE A 66 4.23 7.49 0.44
C PHE A 66 3.33 6.63 -0.46
N GLY A 67 3.84 6.31 -1.64
CA GLY A 67 3.25 5.37 -2.58
C GLY A 67 4.19 5.29 -3.76
N LEU A 68 4.49 4.08 -4.23
CA LEU A 68 5.44 3.87 -5.32
C LEU A 68 4.93 4.58 -6.57
N GLU A 69 5.71 5.54 -7.08
CA GLU A 69 5.53 6.16 -8.38
C GLU A 69 6.48 5.50 -9.37
N ARG A 70 6.07 5.40 -10.64
CA ARG A 70 6.92 4.92 -11.72
C ARG A 70 7.87 6.01 -12.20
#